data_AF-A0A923NNV8-F1
#
_entry.id   AF-A0A923NNV8-F1
#
_cell.length_a   1.000
_cell.length_b   1.000
_cell.length_c   1.000
_cell.angle_alpha   90.00
_cell.angle_beta   90.00
_cell.angle_gamma   90.00
#
_symmetry.space_group_name_H-M   'P 1'
#
loop_
_entity.id
_entity.type
_entity.pdbx_description
1 polymer ?
#
loop_
_entity_poly.entity_id
_entity_poly.type
_entity_poly.pdbx_seq_one_letter_code
_entity_poly.pdbx_strand_id
1 'polypeptide(L)'
;MTIYEASERYRIPIEILKEYESWGLCGEVKKVMGSWQYDERDLERLSMIMTLHDIGFTNQEVERYMRLLAEEGDTRKARMEMLNRKRGAALDEIHLRQKQLDRLDYLRYKIQNAEQER
;
A
#
# COMPACT_ATOMS: atom_id res chain seq x y z
N MET A 1 -6.75 -8.81 -21.55
CA MET A 1 -7.90 -8.43 -20.71
C MET A 1 -8.02 -6.91 -20.67
N THR A 2 -9.24 -6.35 -20.71
CA THR A 2 -9.50 -4.91 -20.59
C THR A 2 -9.42 -4.43 -19.13
N ILE A 3 -9.42 -3.10 -18.91
CA ILE A 3 -9.41 -2.52 -17.55
C ILE A 3 -10.63 -2.94 -16.71
N TYR A 4 -11.82 -3.01 -17.33
CA TYR A 4 -13.05 -3.42 -16.64
C TYR A 4 -13.03 -4.90 -16.32
N GLU A 5 -12.62 -5.74 -17.28
CA GLU A 5 -12.46 -7.18 -17.04
C GLU A 5 -11.43 -7.47 -15.95
N ALA A 6 -10.32 -6.72 -15.92
CA ALA A 6 -9.30 -6.83 -14.87
C ALA A 6 -9.87 -6.46 -13.50
N SER A 7 -10.62 -5.36 -13.44
CA SER A 7 -11.26 -4.91 -12.21
C SER A 7 -12.28 -5.91 -11.69
N GLU A 8 -13.16 -6.44 -12.54
CA GLU A 8 -14.17 -7.42 -12.14
C GLU A 8 -13.56 -8.77 -11.75
N ARG A 9 -12.64 -9.29 -12.56
CA ARG A 9 -12.07 -10.63 -12.36
C ARG A 9 -11.14 -10.70 -11.16
N TYR A 10 -10.36 -9.66 -10.91
CA TYR A 10 -9.34 -9.64 -9.86
C TYR A 10 -9.71 -8.72 -8.68
N ARG A 11 -10.88 -8.06 -8.73
CA ARG A 11 -11.35 -7.11 -7.72
C ARG A 11 -10.38 -5.96 -7.46
N ILE A 12 -9.66 -5.54 -8.51
CA ILE A 12 -8.71 -4.44 -8.44
C ILE A 12 -9.48 -3.14 -8.71
N PRO A 13 -9.39 -2.11 -7.86
CA PRO A 13 -10.03 -0.84 -8.12
C PRO A 13 -9.58 -0.23 -9.45
N ILE A 14 -10.52 0.34 -10.22
CA ILE A 14 -10.22 0.98 -11.52
C ILE A 14 -9.20 2.12 -11.37
N GLU A 15 -9.21 2.81 -10.23
CA GLU A 15 -8.25 3.88 -9.93
C GLU A 15 -6.81 3.36 -9.91
N ILE A 16 -6.57 2.22 -9.27
CA ILE A 16 -5.25 1.56 -9.24
C ILE A 16 -4.80 1.15 -10.65
N LEU A 17 -5.71 0.64 -11.47
CA LEU A 17 -5.43 0.29 -12.85
C LEU A 17 -5.06 1.52 -13.69
N LYS A 18 -5.78 2.64 -13.52
CA LYS A 18 -5.48 3.92 -14.19
C LYS A 18 -4.15 4.51 -13.73
N GLU A 19 -3.84 4.45 -12.44
CA GLU A 19 -2.56 4.89 -11.90
C GLU A 19 -1.41 4.09 -12.52
N TYR A 20 -1.55 2.76 -12.55
CA TYR A 20 -0.58 1.87 -13.18
C TYR A 20 -0.38 2.17 -14.67
N GLU A 21 -1.45 2.39 -15.45
CA GLU A 21 -1.36 2.81 -16.85
C GLU A 21 -0.67 4.17 -17.00
N SER A 22 -0.91 5.11 -16.08
CA SER A 22 -0.34 6.47 -16.11
C SER A 22 1.17 6.52 -15.92
N TRP A 23 1.74 5.56 -15.18
CA TRP A 23 3.18 5.52 -14.91
C TRP A 23 4.02 5.02 -16.09
N GLY A 24 3.39 4.42 -17.10
CA GLY A 24 4.05 3.96 -18.33
C GLY A 24 5.05 2.81 -18.11
N LEU A 25 4.98 2.10 -16.98
CA LEU A 25 5.96 1.09 -16.55
C LEU A 25 6.02 -0.18 -17.42
N CYS A 26 5.11 -0.36 -18.38
CA CYS A 26 5.09 -1.52 -19.28
C CYS A 26 5.46 -1.21 -20.74
N GLY A 27 5.87 0.03 -21.04
CA GLY A 27 6.15 0.46 -22.40
C GLY A 27 4.88 0.56 -23.26
N GLU A 28 4.96 1.35 -24.34
CA GLU A 28 3.83 1.66 -25.21
C GLU A 28 3.30 0.45 -26.02
N VAL A 29 4.04 -0.67 -26.00
CA VAL A 29 3.82 -1.85 -26.87
C VAL A 29 2.58 -2.67 -26.50
N LYS A 30 1.94 -2.43 -25.34
CA LYS A 30 0.77 -3.20 -24.87
C LYS A 30 -0.60 -2.65 -25.33
N LYS A 31 -0.63 -1.58 -26.12
CA LYS A 31 -1.89 -1.04 -26.68
C LYS A 31 -2.27 -1.79 -27.96
N VAL A 32 -3.26 -2.68 -27.87
CA VAL A 32 -3.88 -3.31 -29.06
C VAL A 32 -5.15 -2.53 -29.38
N MET A 33 -5.22 -1.96 -30.60
CA MET A 33 -6.30 -1.05 -31.03
C MET A 33 -6.60 0.09 -30.03
N GLY A 34 -5.56 0.68 -29.45
CA GLY A 34 -5.70 1.82 -28.54
C GLY A 34 -6.14 1.49 -27.12
N SER A 35 -6.41 0.21 -26.81
CA SER A 35 -6.77 -0.26 -25.47
C SER A 35 -5.66 -1.10 -24.84
N TRP A 36 -5.42 -0.91 -23.54
CA TRP A 36 -4.48 -1.72 -22.78
C TRP A 36 -4.96 -3.17 -22.64
N GLN A 37 -4.02 -4.10 -22.75
CA GLN A 37 -4.25 -5.52 -22.53
C GLN A 37 -3.35 -6.01 -21.39
N TYR A 38 -3.95 -6.41 -20.27
CA TYR A 38 -3.22 -6.92 -19.11
C TYR A 38 -2.78 -8.38 -19.30
N ASP A 39 -1.50 -8.67 -19.04
CA ASP A 39 -0.90 -10.01 -18.98
C ASP A 39 -0.65 -10.48 -17.53
N GLU A 40 -0.15 -11.71 -17.34
CA GLU A 40 0.12 -12.26 -16.00
C GLU A 40 1.14 -11.44 -15.20
N ARG A 41 2.15 -10.86 -15.86
CA ARG A 41 3.14 -10.00 -15.21
C ARG A 41 2.53 -8.67 -14.75
N ASP A 42 1.56 -8.15 -15.48
CA ASP A 42 0.80 -6.99 -15.04
C ASP A 42 -0.01 -7.31 -13.77
N LEU A 43 -0.58 -8.51 -13.67
CA LEU A 43 -1.30 -8.95 -12.48
C LEU A 43 -0.39 -9.04 -11.25
N GLU A 44 0.83 -9.56 -11.41
CA GLU A 44 1.83 -9.58 -10.33
C GLU A 44 2.20 -8.17 -9.87
N ARG A 45 2.40 -7.25 -10.83
CA ARG A 45 2.71 -5.84 -10.53
C ARG A 45 1.56 -5.13 -9.86
N LEU A 46 0.33 -5.36 -10.29
CA LEU A 46 -0.87 -4.79 -9.68
C LEU A 46 -1.09 -5.34 -8.26
N SER A 47 -0.83 -6.64 -8.03
CA SER A 47 -0.86 -7.21 -6.68
C SER A 47 0.17 -6.57 -5.75
N MET A 48 1.36 -6.25 -6.28
CA MET A 48 2.38 -5.50 -5.54
C MET A 48 1.90 -4.09 -5.20
N ILE A 49 1.31 -3.38 -6.17
CA ILE A 49 0.75 -2.03 -5.97
C ILE A 49 -0.31 -2.03 -4.88
N MET A 50 -1.26 -2.97 -4.93
CA MET A 50 -2.28 -3.12 -3.88
C MET A 50 -1.65 -3.33 -2.52
N THR A 51 -0.68 -4.25 -2.41
CA THR A 51 0.02 -4.53 -1.15
C THR A 51 0.71 -3.28 -0.59
N LEU A 52 1.33 -2.46 -1.45
CA LEU A 52 1.99 -1.23 -1.03
C LEU A 52 1.00 -0.19 -0.52
N HIS A 53 -0.16 -0.04 -1.17
CA HIS A 53 -1.23 0.84 -0.68
C HIS A 53 -1.80 0.36 0.65
N ASP A 54 -2.05 -0.95 0.79
CA ASP A 54 -2.60 -1.54 2.01
C ASP A 54 -1.69 -1.33 3.23
N ILE A 55 -0.37 -1.33 3.03
CA ILE A 55 0.61 -1.02 4.10
C ILE A 55 0.92 0.48 4.22
N GLY A 56 0.14 1.34 3.57
CA GLY A 56 0.15 2.79 3.75
C GLY A 56 1.18 3.55 2.93
N PHE A 57 1.65 3.01 1.78
CA PHE A 57 2.41 3.81 0.83
C PHE A 57 1.50 4.81 0.12
N THR A 58 2.02 6.03 -0.05
CA THR A 58 1.41 7.04 -0.91
C THR A 58 1.63 6.70 -2.38
N ASN A 59 0.80 7.23 -3.28
CA ASN A 59 0.93 6.96 -4.73
C ASN A 59 2.34 7.26 -5.26
N GLN A 60 2.97 8.34 -4.77
CA GLN A 60 4.35 8.69 -5.14
C GLN A 60 5.38 7.64 -4.67
N GLU A 61 5.21 7.09 -3.48
CA GLU A 61 6.10 6.05 -2.96
C GLU A 61 5.87 4.71 -3.65
N VAL A 62 4.62 4.39 -4.01
CA VAL A 62 4.28 3.21 -4.81
C VAL A 62 4.93 3.31 -6.19
N GLU A 63 4.74 4.42 -6.89
CA GLU A 63 5.37 4.66 -8.19
C GLU A 63 6.90 4.49 -8.11
N ARG A 64 7.52 5.11 -7.11
CA ARG A 64 8.97 4.97 -6.87
C ARG A 64 9.39 3.53 -6.62
N TYR A 65 8.65 2.79 -5.80
CA TYR A 65 8.94 1.39 -5.53
C TYR A 65 8.83 0.55 -6.82
N MET A 66 7.80 0.78 -7.63
CA MET A 66 7.57 0.06 -8.86
C MET A 66 8.60 0.39 -9.94
N ARG A 67 9.08 1.64 -10.03
CA ARG A 67 10.22 2.02 -10.87
C ARG A 67 11.49 1.25 -10.49
N LEU A 68 11.82 1.23 -9.19
CA LEU A 68 12.96 0.45 -8.67
C LEU A 68 12.81 -1.06 -8.94
N LEU A 69 11.58 -1.59 -8.90
CA LEU A 69 11.31 -3.00 -9.19
C LEU A 69 11.52 -3.34 -10.68
N ALA A 70 11.29 -2.37 -11.57
CA ALA A 70 11.42 -2.54 -13.02
C ALA A 70 12.85 -2.27 -13.53
N GLU A 71 13.72 -1.64 -12.74
CA GLU A 71 15.12 -1.43 -13.07
C GLU A 71 15.91 -2.74 -13.16
N GLU A 72 16.82 -2.86 -14.13
CA GLU A 72 17.65 -4.06 -14.35
C GLU A 72 18.76 -4.23 -13.30
N GLY A 73 19.04 -3.20 -12.49
CA GLY A 73 20.08 -3.21 -11.45
C GLY A 73 19.65 -3.79 -10.10
N ASP A 74 20.60 -3.98 -9.18
CA ASP A 74 20.28 -4.41 -7.81
C ASP A 74 19.67 -3.25 -6.99
N THR A 75 18.36 -3.14 -7.03
CA THR A 75 17.59 -2.16 -6.27
C THR A 75 17.10 -2.68 -4.93
N ARG A 76 17.48 -3.90 -4.51
CA ARG A 76 16.95 -4.53 -3.28
C ARG A 76 17.19 -3.68 -2.04
N LYS A 77 18.37 -3.05 -1.95
CA LYS A 77 18.71 -2.17 -0.82
C LYS A 77 17.78 -0.96 -0.74
N ALA A 78 17.56 -0.27 -1.86
CA ALA A 78 16.68 0.91 -1.90
C ALA A 78 15.22 0.55 -1.58
N ARG A 79 14.72 -0.58 -2.12
CA ARG A 79 13.38 -1.09 -1.80
C ARG A 79 13.24 -1.49 -0.33
N MET A 80 14.25 -2.13 0.23
CA MET A 80 14.29 -2.50 1.64
C MET A 80 14.29 -1.26 2.55
N GLU A 81 15.02 -0.22 2.20
CA GLU A 81 15.01 1.05 2.93
C GLU A 81 13.62 1.71 2.93
N MET A 82 12.89 1.65 1.82
CA MET A 82 11.51 2.16 1.77
C MET A 82 10.59 1.39 2.71
N LEU A 83 10.67 0.06 2.71
CA LEU A 83 9.88 -0.80 3.61
C LEU A 83 10.25 -0.55 5.08
N ASN A 84 11.54 -0.42 5.40
CA ASN A 84 12.00 -0.15 6.76
C ASN A 84 11.52 1.21 7.29
N ARG A 85 11.48 2.25 6.44
CA ARG A 85 10.92 3.55 6.83
C ARG A 85 9.44 3.44 7.17
N LYS A 86 8.66 2.74 6.34
CA LYS A 86 7.23 2.52 6.60
C LYS A 86 6.98 1.70 7.85
N ARG A 87 7.77 0.64 8.06
CA ARG A 87 7.75 -0.15 9.30
C ARG A 87 8.05 0.70 10.52
N GLY A 88 9.06 1.56 10.46
CA GLY A 88 9.41 2.48 11.55
C GLY A 88 8.25 3.42 11.91
N ALA A 89 7.68 4.09 10.91
CA ALA A 89 6.54 4.98 11.12
C ALA A 89 5.32 4.28 11.72
N ALA A 90 5.01 3.06 11.27
CA ALA A 90 3.93 2.25 11.83
C ALA A 90 4.18 1.87 13.29
N LEU A 91 5.43 1.53 13.65
CA LEU A 91 5.80 1.23 15.04
C LEU A 91 5.65 2.47 15.94
N ASP A 92 6.06 3.64 15.46
CA ASP A 92 5.90 4.89 16.19
C ASP A 92 4.41 5.21 16.44
N GLU A 93 3.55 4.98 15.45
CA GLU A 93 2.10 5.13 15.63
C GLU A 93 1.55 4.12 16.65
N ILE A 94 1.94 2.85 16.57
CA ILE A 94 1.54 1.83 17.55
C ILE A 94 1.95 2.26 18.97
N HIS A 95 3.19 2.73 19.15
CA HIS A 95 3.66 3.22 20.44
C HIS A 95 2.87 4.44 20.95
N LEU A 96 2.47 5.34 20.05
CA LEU A 96 1.60 6.46 20.40
C LEU A 96 0.21 5.99 20.85
N ARG A 97 -0.41 5.08 20.09
CA ARG A 97 -1.74 4.52 20.41
C ARG A 97 -1.73 3.75 21.72
N GLN A 98 -0.67 3.00 22.00
CA GLN A 98 -0.52 2.31 23.28
C GLN A 98 -0.51 3.29 24.45
N LYS A 99 0.27 4.38 24.37
CA LYS A 99 0.29 5.42 25.42
C LYS A 99 -1.07 6.09 25.62
N GLN A 100 -1.85 6.24 24.55
CA GLN A 100 -3.21 6.78 24.63
C GLN A 100 -4.15 5.80 25.34
N LEU A 101 -4.05 4.50 25.04
CA LEU A 101 -4.81 3.44 25.72
C LEU A 101 -4.49 3.38 27.20
N ASP A 102 -3.21 3.43 27.58
CA ASP A 102 -2.80 3.39 28.99
C ASP A 102 -3.43 4.55 29.80
N ARG A 103 -3.54 5.73 29.20
CA ARG A 103 -4.20 6.90 29.83
C ARG A 103 -5.71 6.69 29.95
N LEU A 104 -6.35 6.13 28.93
CA LEU A 104 -7.78 5.82 28.97
C LEU A 104 -8.09 4.80 30.07
N ASP A 105 -7.30 3.74 30.15
CA ASP A 105 -7.49 2.68 31.15
C ASP A 105 -7.23 3.19 32.57
N TYR A 106 -6.25 4.08 32.77
CA TYR A 106 -6.06 4.75 34.05
C TYR A 106 -7.30 5.55 34.47
N LEU A 107 -7.88 6.34 33.57
CA LEU A 107 -9.08 7.13 33.87
C LEU A 107 -10.29 6.22 34.19
N ARG A 108 -10.47 5.13 33.44
CA ARG A 108 -11.52 4.14 33.69
C ARG A 108 -11.37 3.51 35.07
N TYR A 109 -10.16 3.08 35.43
CA TYR A 109 -9.84 2.50 36.73
C TYR A 109 -10.18 3.46 37.88
N LYS A 110 -9.82 4.75 37.76
CA LYS A 110 -10.14 5.75 38.79
C LYS A 110 -11.65 5.90 39.03
N ILE A 111 -12.44 5.89 37.96
CA ILE A 111 -13.91 6.03 38.06
C ILE A 111 -14.50 4.79 38.73
N GLN A 112 -14.10 3.60 38.27
CA GLN A 112 -14.60 2.32 38.80
C GLN A 112 -14.33 2.16 40.30
N ASN A 113 -13.15 2.57 40.77
CA ASN A 113 -12.83 2.46 42.19
C ASN A 113 -13.53 3.51 43.05
N ALA A 114 -13.75 4.72 42.52
CA ALA A 114 -14.51 5.75 43.23
C ALA A 114 -15.99 5.36 43.43
N GLU A 115 -16.52 4.49 42.57
CA GLU A 115 -17.86 3.90 42.72
C GLU A 115 -17.89 2.73 43.73
N GLN A 116 -16.78 2.04 43.97
CA GLN A 116 -16.69 0.92 44.93
C GLN A 116 -16.48 1.37 46.38
N GLU A 117 -15.97 2.57 46.60
CA GLU A 117 -15.78 3.16 47.93
C GLU A 117 -17.01 3.95 48.45
N ARG A 118 -18.10 3.97 47.68
CA ARG A 118 -19.40 4.58 48.05
C ARG A 118 -20.43 3.52 48.43
#